data_AF-A0A1J6XXT3-F1
#
_entry.id   AF-A0A1J6XXT3-F1
#
_cell.length_a   1.000
_cell.length_b   1.000
_cell.length_c   1.000
_cell.angle_alpha   90.00
_cell.angle_beta   90.00
_cell.angle_gamma   90.00
#
_symmetry.space_group_name_H-M   'P 1'
#
loop_
_entity.id
_entity.type
_entity.pdbx_description
1 polymer ?
#
loop_
_entity_poly.entity_id
_entity_poly.type
_entity_poly.pdbx_seq_one_letter_code
_entity_poly.pdbx_strand_id
1 'polypeptide(L)' 'MMLAVFGRQDGPFAEQTVRRICRGSDRYADRFDLAFVDGAAHFIVDDAPDAVADLCLDWFARNAGAAAQRG' A
#
# COMPACT_ATOMS: atom_id res chain seq x y z
N MET A 1 -4.46 9.73 5.61
CA MET A 1 -3.98 9.19 4.32
C MET A 1 -3.13 7.98 4.63
N MET A 2 -3.43 6.83 4.02
CA MET A 2 -2.81 5.55 4.37
C MET A 2 -2.45 4.78 3.11
N LEU A 3 -1.32 4.09 3.15
CA LEU A 3 -0.88 3.12 2.16
C LEU A 3 -0.75 1.75 2.84
N ALA A 4 -1.37 0.73 2.27
CA ALA A 4 -1.21 -0.66 2.68
C ALA A 4 -0.58 -1.46 1.54
N VAL A 5 0.54 -2.15 1.83
CA VAL A 5 1.35 -2.86 0.85
C VAL A 5 1.42 -4.34 1.22
N PHE A 6 1.23 -5.21 0.22
CA PHE A 6 1.25 -6.67 0.38
C PHE A 6 2.13 -7.33 -0.68
N GLY A 7 2.68 -8.51 -0.40
CA GLY A 7 3.37 -9.30 -1.42
C GLY A 7 2.38 -10.03 -2.32
N ARG A 8 2.67 -10.13 -3.63
CA ARG A 8 1.81 -10.87 -4.57
C ARG A 8 1.72 -12.36 -4.25
N GLN A 9 2.73 -12.90 -3.57
CA GLN A 9 2.82 -14.32 -3.19
C GLN A 9 2.38 -14.56 -1.73
N ASP A 10 1.85 -13.55 -1.05
CA ASP A 10 1.31 -13.69 0.30
C ASP A 10 0.01 -14.52 0.24
N GLY A 11 0.10 -15.82 0.51
CA GLY A 11 -1.05 -16.72 0.49
C GLY A 11 -2.17 -16.29 1.44
N PRO A 12 -1.88 -16.07 2.74
CA PRO A 12 -2.86 -15.53 3.70
C PRO A 12 -3.49 -14.20 3.25
N PHE A 13 -2.71 -13.31 2.66
CA PHE A 13 -3.17 -12.02 2.13
C PHE A 13 -3.17 -11.98 0.60
N ALA A 14 -3.70 -13.04 -0.03
CA ALA A 14 -3.83 -13.07 -1.48
C ALA A 14 -4.64 -11.85 -1.96
N GLU A 15 -4.28 -11.29 -3.12
CA GLU A 15 -4.82 -10.01 -3.58
C GLU A 15 -6.35 -9.95 -3.58
N GLN A 16 -7.03 -11.02 -3.99
CA GLN A 16 -8.49 -11.09 -3.95
C GLN A 16 -9.05 -10.96 -2.53
N THR A 17 -8.41 -11.60 -1.55
CA THR A 17 -8.79 -11.53 -0.13
C THR A 17 -8.59 -10.12 0.41
N VAL A 18 -7.42 -9.52 0.16
CA VAL A 18 -7.13 -8.15 0.59
C VAL A 18 -8.10 -7.16 -0.02
N ARG A 19 -8.35 -7.22 -1.32
CA ARG A 19 -9.32 -6.36 -2.00
C ARG A 19 -10.72 -6.52 -1.44
N ARG A 20 -11.11 -7.74 -1.04
CA ARG A 20 -12.41 -8.00 -0.41
C ARG A 20 -12.50 -7.38 0.98
N ILE A 21 -11.46 -7.51 1.81
CA ILE A 21 -11.44 -6.99 3.18
C ILE A 21 -11.37 -5.45 3.18
N CYS A 22 -10.58 -4.87 2.28
CA CYS A 22 -10.43 -3.43 2.13
C CYS A 22 -11.57 -2.76 1.35
N ARG A 23 -12.60 -3.52 0.92
CA ARG A 23 -13.73 -2.98 0.17
C ARG A 23 -14.49 -1.96 1.01
N GLY A 24 -14.72 -0.77 0.47
CA GLY A 24 -15.43 0.30 1.17
C GLY A 24 -14.55 1.13 2.11
N SER A 25 -13.22 0.98 2.03
CA SER A 25 -12.26 1.81 2.78
C SER A 25 -12.38 3.29 2.44
N ASP A 26 -12.75 3.63 1.21
CA ASP A 26 -13.07 4.99 0.75
C ASP A 26 -14.20 5.68 1.53
N ARG A 27 -15.09 4.89 2.16
CA ARG A 27 -16.19 5.41 2.99
C ARG A 27 -15.76 5.84 4.39
N TYR A 28 -14.65 5.29 4.89
CA TYR A 28 -14.23 5.45 6.28
C TYR A 28 -12.82 6.02 6.43
N ALA A 29 -12.02 6.04 5.37
CA ALA A 29 -10.71 6.65 5.30
C ALA A 29 -10.71 7.74 4.23
N ASP A 30 -10.23 8.94 4.59
CA ASP A 30 -10.16 10.07 3.64
C ASP A 30 -9.38 9.71 2.36
N ARG A 31 -8.30 8.92 2.51
CA ARG A 31 -7.51 8.36 1.41
C ARG A 31 -6.84 7.07 1.88
N PHE A 32 -7.12 5.97 1.18
CA PHE A 32 -6.54 4.65 1.40
C PHE A 32 -6.06 4.09 0.05
N ASP A 33 -4.77 3.85 -0.07
CA ASP A 33 -4.15 3.25 -1.24
C ASP A 33 -3.72 1.81 -0.93
N LEU A 34 -3.97 0.92 -1.88
CA LEU A 34 -3.60 -0.49 -1.80
C LEU A 34 -2.59 -0.82 -2.88
N ALA A 35 -1.47 -1.43 -2.50
CA ALA A 35 -0.43 -1.82 -3.44
C ALA A 35 0.08 -3.25 -3.22
N PHE A 36 0.62 -3.84 -4.30
CA PHE A 36 1.12 -5.20 -4.31
C PHE A 36 2.52 -5.24 -4.90
N VAL A 37 3.44 -5.93 -4.23
CA VAL A 37 4.84 -6.09 -4.65
C VAL A 37 5.00 -7.47 -5.30
N ASP A 38 5.38 -7.46 -6.58
CA ASP A 38 5.69 -8.70 -7.30
C ASP A 38 6.98 -9.33 -6.76
N GLY A 39 7.06 -10.67 -6.77
CA GLY A 39 8.22 -11.39 -6.26
C GLY A 39 8.30 -11.52 -4.72
N ALA A 40 7.38 -10.91 -3.97
CA ALA A 40 7.39 -10.94 -2.51
C ALA A 40 6.21 -11.73 -1.92
N ALA A 41 6.44 -12.36 -0.77
CA ALA A 41 5.44 -13.03 0.06
C ALA A 41 5.09 -12.15 1.28
N HIS A 42 5.00 -12.73 2.47
CA HIS A 42 4.56 -12.01 3.67
C HIS A 42 5.60 -10.98 4.18
N PHE A 43 6.89 -11.31 4.07
CA PHE A 43 7.99 -10.47 4.54
C PHE A 43 8.53 -9.59 3.42
N ILE A 44 7.70 -8.68 2.92
CA ILE A 44 7.99 -7.87 1.72
C ILE A 44 9.29 -7.04 1.79
N VAL A 45 9.70 -6.64 3.00
CA VAL A 45 10.94 -5.88 3.22
C VAL A 45 12.19 -6.75 3.14
N ASP A 46 12.05 -8.06 3.34
CA ASP A 46 13.13 -9.02 3.21
C ASP A 46 13.23 -9.49 1.75
N ASP A 47 12.08 -9.74 1.12
CA ASP A 47 12.00 -10.25 -0.26
C ASP A 47 12.32 -9.17 -1.32
N ALA A 48 11.88 -7.92 -1.09
CA ALA A 48 11.96 -6.85 -2.08
C ALA A 48 12.12 -5.45 -1.43
N PRO A 49 13.19 -5.19 -0.65
CA PRO A 49 13.38 -3.95 0.10
C PRO A 49 13.34 -2.70 -0.78
N ASP A 50 14.01 -2.72 -1.94
CA ASP A 50 14.08 -1.58 -2.84
C ASP A 50 12.71 -1.23 -3.43
N ALA A 51 11.95 -2.25 -3.87
CA ALA A 51 10.62 -2.05 -4.43
C ALA A 51 9.64 -1.48 -3.39
N VAL A 52 9.76 -1.90 -2.12
CA VAL A 52 8.97 -1.34 -1.02
C VAL A 52 9.38 0.10 -0.72
N ALA A 53 10.67 0.39 -0.71
CA ALA A 53 11.19 1.74 -0.47
C ALA A 53 10.73 2.73 -1.55
N ASP A 54 10.90 2.36 -2.82
CA ASP A 54 10.47 3.18 -3.97
C ASP A 54 8.98 3.49 -3.92
N LEU A 55 8.16 2.50 -3.57
CA LEU A 55 6.71 2.64 -3.45
C LEU A 55 6.33 3.59 -2.31
N CYS A 56 6.99 3.49 -1.15
CA CYS A 56 6.80 4.42 -0.05
C CYS A 56 7.18 5.86 -0.43
N LEU A 57 8.34 6.03 -1.08
CA LEU A 57 8.84 7.34 -1.49
C LEU A 57 7.94 8.01 -2.54
N ASP A 58 7.50 7.27 -3.55
CA ASP A 58 6.51 7.76 -4.53
C ASP A 58 5.21 8.18 -3.84
N TRP A 59 4.70 7.35 -2.91
CA TRP A 59 3.49 7.67 -2.19
C TRP A 59 3.65 8.95 -1.36
N PHE A 60 4.77 9.13 -0.66
CA PHE A 60 5.03 10.37 0.06
C PHE A 60 5.10 11.57 -0.88
N ALA A 61 5.79 11.46 -2.02
CA ALA A 61 5.91 12.55 -2.99
C ALA A 61 4.56 13.00 -3.55
N ARG A 62 3.70 12.05 -3.93
CA ARG A 62 2.33 12.34 -4.43
C ARG A 62 1.43 13.01 -3.40
N ASN A 63 1.71 12.78 -2.12
CA ASN A 63 0.83 13.19 -1.03
C ASN A 63 1.37 14.35 -0.18
N ALA A 64 2.65 14.70 -0.33
CA ALA A 64 3.27 15.87 0.30
C ALA A 64 2.53 17.18 -0.07
N GLY A 65 2.03 17.30 -1.30
CA GLY A 65 1.26 18.45 -1.76
C GLY A 65 -0.14 18.55 -1.13
N ALA A 66 -0.73 17.44 -0.67
CA ALA A 66 -2.07 17.43 -0.06
C ALA A 66 -2.05 17.85 1.42
N ALA A 67 -0.92 17.67 2.11
CA ALA A 67 -0.73 18.12 3.48
C ALA A 67 -0.50 19.64 3.58
N ALA A 68 0.22 20.23 2.61
CA ALA A 68 0.54 21.67 2.57
C ALA A 68 -0.68 22.58 2.29
N GLN A 69 -1.76 22.04 1.72
CA GLN A 69 -2.99 22.79 1.39
C GLN A 69 -4.03 22.81 2.55
N ARG A 70 -3.69 22.22 3.71
CA ARG A 70 -4.56 22.14 4.90
C ARG A 70 -4.05 22.98 6.09
N GLY A 71 -2.97 23.75 5.91
CA GLY A 71 -2.45 24.72 6.89
C GLY A 71 -2.81 26.13 6.48
#